data_AF-A0A9E4UCR6-F1
#
_entry.id   AF-A0A9E4UCR6-F1
#
_cell.length_a   1.000
_cell.length_b   1.000
_cell.length_c   1.000
_cell.angle_alpha   90.00
_cell.angle_beta   90.00
_cell.angle_gamma   90.00
#
_symmetry.space_group_name_H-M   'P 1'
#
loop_
_entity.id
_entity.type
_entity.pdbx_description
1 polymer ?
#
loop_
_entity_poly.entity_id
_entity_poly.type
_entity_poly.pdbx_seq_one_letter_code
_entity_poly.pdbx_strand_id
1 'polypeptide(L)'
;EEAERVGLAIKAVERYAPLLLHGPVGAAWLAADGAIDDPDVLDGVRWHTTAHADLAPVGQVVFLADKLDPHKSAMYPFQQSVRDAAFLSLPDGILTFLDGALRLHIERGELVHPTSTDTRNALLLAAAC
;
A
#
# COMPACT_ATOMS: atom_id res chain seq x y z
N GLU A 1 -4.94 15.45 14.06
CA GLU A 1 -4.30 15.35 15.39
C GLU A 1 -3.00 14.55 15.35
N GLU A 2 -3.02 13.22 15.36
CA GLU A 2 -1.76 12.48 15.51
C GLU A 2 -0.79 12.63 14.33
N ALA A 3 -1.30 12.51 13.09
CA ALA A 3 -0.49 12.73 11.90
C ALA A 3 0.14 14.13 11.85
N GLU A 4 -0.51 15.15 12.41
CA GLU A 4 0.03 16.51 12.51
C GLU A 4 1.08 16.59 13.61
N ARG A 5 0.86 15.93 14.76
CA ARG A 5 1.81 15.84 15.88
C ARG A 5 3.15 15.24 15.46
N VAL A 6 3.12 14.21 14.60
CA VAL A 6 4.34 13.58 14.06
C VAL A 6 4.88 14.27 12.80
N GLY A 7 4.31 15.42 12.41
CA GLY A 7 4.82 16.23 11.30
C GLY A 7 4.59 15.66 9.89
N LEU A 8 3.58 14.80 9.70
CA LEU A 8 3.25 14.26 8.38
C LEU A 8 2.55 15.31 7.52
N ALA A 9 2.93 15.35 6.24
CA ALA A 9 2.21 16.12 5.24
C ALA A 9 0.89 15.42 4.87
N ILE A 10 -0.24 16.06 5.17
CA ILE A 10 -1.58 15.48 4.93
C ILE A 10 -2.21 16.10 3.67
N LYS A 11 -2.38 15.28 2.64
CA LYS A 11 -3.02 15.58 1.35
C LYS A 11 -4.55 15.54 1.47
N ALA A 12 -5.24 16.08 0.47
CA ALA A 12 -6.71 16.17 0.44
C ALA A 12 -7.40 14.81 0.61
N VAL A 13 -6.89 13.76 -0.05
CA VAL A 13 -7.44 12.40 0.05
C VAL A 13 -7.30 11.81 1.46
N GLU A 14 -6.19 12.07 2.14
CA GLU A 14 -5.94 11.62 3.51
C GLU A 14 -6.77 12.42 4.53
N ARG A 15 -7.06 13.71 4.25
CA ARG A 15 -8.02 14.50 5.05
C ARG A 15 -9.45 13.99 4.91
N TYR A 16 -9.84 13.56 3.71
CA TYR A 16 -11.16 12.96 3.45
C TYR A 16 -11.28 11.57 4.09
N ALA A 17 -10.22 10.76 4.02
CA ALA A 17 -10.16 9.43 4.61
C ALA A 17 -8.99 9.29 5.60
N PRO A 18 -9.13 9.80 6.85
CA PRO A 18 -8.06 9.80 7.85
C PRO A 18 -7.51 8.41 8.21
N LEU A 19 -8.31 7.36 7.98
CA LEU A 19 -7.85 5.99 8.18
C LEU A 19 -6.60 5.67 7.34
N LEU A 20 -6.40 6.31 6.17
CA LEU A 20 -5.20 6.10 5.35
C LEU A 20 -3.89 6.50 6.07
N LEU A 21 -3.98 7.32 7.12
CA LEU A 21 -2.81 7.81 7.85
C LEU A 21 -2.25 6.81 8.88
N HIS A 22 -2.95 5.70 9.17
CA HIS A 22 -2.51 4.77 10.22
C HIS A 22 -1.15 4.12 9.92
N GLY A 23 -0.86 3.79 8.66
CA GLY A 23 0.46 3.29 8.25
C GLY A 23 1.57 4.31 8.49
N PRO A 24 1.49 5.52 7.89
CA PRO A 24 2.49 6.57 8.10
C PRO A 24 2.67 7.01 9.56
N VAL A 25 1.58 7.08 10.33
CA VAL A 25 1.64 7.38 11.78
C VAL A 25 2.31 6.25 12.54
N GLY A 26 1.93 4.99 12.27
CA GLY A 26 2.52 3.82 12.90
C GLY A 26 4.03 3.72 12.65
N ALA A 27 4.46 3.97 11.41
CA ALA A 27 5.88 4.02 11.07
C ALA A 27 6.62 5.13 11.83
N ALA A 28 6.01 6.32 11.98
CA ALA A 28 6.60 7.41 12.75
C ALA A 28 6.74 7.06 14.24
N TRP A 29 5.75 6.37 14.82
CA TRP A 29 5.80 5.92 16.21
C TRP A 29 6.87 4.87 16.45
N LEU A 30 6.95 3.84 15.59
CA LEU A 30 7.94 2.78 15.70
C LEU A 30 9.37 3.32 15.59
N ALA A 31 9.59 4.27 14.69
CA ALA A 31 10.88 4.97 14.58
C ALA A 31 11.19 5.81 15.83
N ALA A 32 10.20 6.52 16.39
CA ALA A 32 10.39 7.36 17.56
C ALA A 32 10.62 6.57 18.87
N ASP A 33 10.00 5.39 18.99
CA ASP A 33 10.20 4.48 20.12
C ASP A 33 11.59 3.80 20.09
N GLY A 34 12.29 3.85 18.96
CA GLY A 34 13.63 3.29 18.78
C GLY A 34 13.68 1.75 18.75
N ALA A 35 12.52 1.09 18.73
CA ALA A 35 12.42 -0.37 18.66
C ALA A 35 12.72 -0.93 17.27
N ILE A 36 12.55 -0.13 16.21
CA ILE A 36 12.83 -0.48 14.82
C ILE A 36 13.59 0.68 14.17
N ASP A 37 14.79 0.40 13.67
CA ASP A 37 15.65 1.34 12.94
C ASP A 37 15.82 0.97 11.46
N ASP A 38 15.37 -0.22 11.05
CA ASP A 38 15.41 -0.66 9.65
C ASP A 38 14.40 0.13 8.79
N PRO A 39 14.88 0.96 7.84
CA PRO A 39 14.03 1.79 7.00
C PRO A 39 13.11 0.97 6.09
N ASP A 40 13.52 -0.23 5.65
CA ASP A 40 12.72 -1.06 4.75
C ASP A 40 11.51 -1.64 5.48
N VAL A 41 11.67 -1.99 6.76
CA VAL A 41 10.58 -2.42 7.63
C VAL A 41 9.64 -1.25 7.94
N LEU A 42 10.18 -0.09 8.28
CA LEU A 42 9.40 1.12 8.54
C LEU A 42 8.59 1.54 7.30
N ASP A 43 9.16 1.44 6.11
CA ASP A 43 8.46 1.72 4.86
C ASP A 43 7.41 0.66 4.52
N GLY A 44 7.65 -0.60 4.87
CA GLY A 44 6.62 -1.64 4.88
C GLY A 44 5.41 -1.22 5.70
N VAL A 45 5.59 -0.73 6.93
CA VAL A 45 4.50 -0.21 7.77
C VAL A 45 3.88 1.06 7.16
N ARG A 46 4.70 2.00 6.68
CA ARG A 46 4.26 3.28 6.13
C ARG A 46 3.33 3.11 4.93
N TRP A 47 3.67 2.20 4.03
CA TRP A 47 3.05 2.09 2.72
C TRP A 47 2.18 0.84 2.54
N HIS A 48 1.96 0.00 3.56
CA HIS A 48 1.14 -1.22 3.43
C HIS A 48 -0.32 -0.97 2.98
N THR A 49 -0.83 0.25 3.13
CA THR A 49 -2.19 0.60 2.66
C THR A 49 -2.21 0.97 1.18
N THR A 50 -1.26 1.80 0.72
CA THR A 50 -1.29 2.41 -0.62
C THR A 50 -0.32 1.79 -1.62
N ALA A 51 0.60 0.95 -1.14
CA ALA A 51 1.87 0.60 -1.78
C ALA A 51 2.77 1.83 -2.00
N HIS A 52 4.00 1.57 -2.44
CA HIS A 52 4.96 2.55 -2.95
C HIS A 52 5.88 1.87 -3.96
N ALA A 53 6.34 2.59 -4.99
CA ALA A 53 7.22 2.04 -6.02
C ALA A 53 8.56 1.54 -5.46
N ASP A 54 9.06 2.23 -4.44
CA ASP A 54 10.35 1.95 -3.81
C ASP A 54 10.26 0.94 -2.66
N LEU A 55 9.14 0.21 -2.51
CA LEU A 55 9.04 -0.82 -1.48
C LEU A 55 10.10 -1.90 -1.68
N ALA A 56 10.98 -2.07 -0.69
CA ALA A 56 11.87 -3.21 -0.58
C ALA A 56 11.08 -4.54 -0.47
N PRO A 57 11.71 -5.70 -0.72
CA PRO A 57 11.01 -6.99 -0.69
C PRO A 57 10.20 -7.25 0.59
N VAL A 58 10.72 -6.84 1.76
CA VAL A 58 9.99 -6.98 3.03
C VAL A 58 8.70 -6.17 3.04
N GLY A 59 8.73 -4.92 2.57
CA GLY A 59 7.54 -4.08 2.50
C GLY A 59 6.53 -4.55 1.44
N GLN A 60 7.01 -5.12 0.33
CA GLN A 60 6.15 -5.75 -0.66
C GLN A 60 5.41 -6.98 -0.09
N VAL A 61 6.12 -7.81 0.69
CA VAL A 61 5.53 -8.94 1.41
C VAL A 61 4.49 -8.45 2.42
N VAL A 62 4.80 -7.42 3.22
CA VAL A 62 3.85 -6.83 4.20
C VAL A 62 2.59 -6.33 3.49
N PHE A 63 2.73 -5.61 2.39
CA PHE A 63 1.60 -5.14 1.59
C PHE A 63 0.73 -6.31 1.11
N LEU A 64 1.32 -7.31 0.45
CA LEU A 64 0.58 -8.43 -0.10
C LEU A 64 -0.05 -9.32 0.98
N ALA A 65 0.66 -9.56 2.09
CA ALA A 65 0.13 -10.30 3.23
C ALA A 65 -1.12 -9.62 3.80
N ASP A 66 -1.11 -8.29 3.93
CA ASP A 66 -2.27 -7.53 4.39
C ASP A 66 -3.48 -7.67 3.43
N LYS A 67 -3.24 -7.70 2.11
CA LYS A 67 -4.33 -7.77 1.12
C LYS A 67 -4.86 -9.18 0.88
N LEU A 68 -4.00 -10.19 1.04
CA LEU A 68 -4.32 -11.60 0.85
C LEU A 68 -4.81 -12.29 2.14
N ASP A 69 -4.93 -11.54 3.24
CA ASP A 69 -5.50 -12.04 4.48
C ASP A 69 -6.89 -12.66 4.22
N PRO A 70 -7.14 -13.91 4.66
CA PRO A 70 -8.40 -14.61 4.40
C PRO A 70 -9.64 -13.84 4.84
N HIS A 71 -9.57 -13.08 5.95
CA HIS A 71 -10.69 -12.29 6.45
C HIS A 71 -10.99 -11.05 5.59
N LYS A 72 -10.01 -10.55 4.83
CA LYS A 72 -10.15 -9.41 3.91
C LYS A 72 -10.41 -9.84 2.47
N SER A 73 -9.91 -11.01 2.07
CA SER A 73 -9.96 -11.53 0.70
C SER A 73 -11.38 -11.64 0.14
N ALA A 74 -12.38 -11.90 0.97
CA ALA A 74 -13.78 -11.99 0.53
C ALA A 74 -14.33 -10.68 -0.05
N MET A 75 -13.70 -9.54 0.21
CA MET A 75 -14.14 -8.22 -0.27
C MET A 75 -13.74 -7.93 -1.73
N TYR A 76 -12.82 -8.71 -2.30
CA TYR A 76 -12.24 -8.45 -3.61
C TYR A 76 -12.38 -9.69 -4.51
N PRO A 77 -13.15 -9.61 -5.62
CA PRO A 77 -13.42 -10.76 -6.47
C PRO A 77 -12.19 -11.28 -7.24
N PHE A 78 -11.10 -10.51 -7.27
CA PHE A 78 -9.88 -10.80 -8.03
C PHE A 78 -8.71 -11.35 -7.18
N GLN A 79 -8.96 -11.75 -5.93
CA GLN A 79 -7.90 -12.17 -5.00
C GLN A 79 -7.14 -13.43 -5.42
N GLN A 80 -7.80 -14.36 -6.12
CA GLN A 80 -7.11 -15.52 -6.66
C GLN A 80 -6.04 -15.10 -7.68
N SER A 81 -6.35 -14.15 -8.56
CA SER A 81 -5.39 -13.62 -9.53
C SER A 81 -4.22 -12.90 -8.84
N VAL A 82 -4.47 -12.17 -7.76
CA VAL A 82 -3.41 -11.54 -6.95
C VAL A 82 -2.49 -12.60 -6.34
N ARG A 83 -3.07 -13.67 -5.79
CA ARG A 83 -2.32 -14.79 -5.21
C ARG A 83 -1.45 -15.46 -6.27
N ASP A 84 -2.02 -15.80 -7.42
CA ASP A 84 -1.32 -16.48 -8.51
C ASP A 84 -0.17 -15.61 -9.05
N ALA A 85 -0.40 -14.30 -9.23
CA ALA A 85 0.63 -13.35 -9.64
C ALA A 85 1.73 -13.19 -8.59
N ALA A 86 1.37 -13.10 -7.30
CA ALA A 86 2.34 -12.99 -6.21
C ALA A 86 3.27 -14.22 -6.09
N PHE A 87 2.82 -15.40 -6.52
CA PHE A 87 3.67 -16.60 -6.61
C PHE A 87 4.66 -16.55 -7.78
N LEU A 88 4.41 -15.73 -8.80
CA LEU A 88 5.36 -15.47 -9.88
C LEU A 88 6.38 -14.42 -9.45
N SER A 89 5.91 -13.27 -8.97
CA SER A 89 6.73 -12.23 -8.39
C SER A 89 5.93 -11.29 -7.48
N LEU A 90 6.58 -10.72 -6.46
CA LEU A 90 5.94 -9.73 -5.58
C LEU A 90 5.45 -8.49 -6.37
N PRO A 91 6.23 -7.91 -7.31
CA PRO A 91 5.76 -6.82 -8.17
C PRO A 91 4.48 -7.16 -8.95
N ASP A 92 4.40 -8.36 -9.54
CA ASP A 92 3.22 -8.78 -10.32
C ASP A 92 1.98 -8.93 -9.41
N GLY A 93 2.16 -9.46 -8.20
CA GLY A 93 1.11 -9.50 -7.19
C GLY A 93 0.60 -8.11 -6.82
N ILE A 94 1.50 -7.16 -6.56
CA ILE A 94 1.14 -5.78 -6.19
C ILE A 94 0.42 -5.10 -7.36
N LEU A 95 0.96 -5.22 -8.57
CA LEU A 95 0.36 -4.65 -9.78
C LEU A 95 -1.06 -5.18 -9.98
N THR A 96 -1.25 -6.50 -9.88
CA THR A 96 -2.56 -7.15 -10.03
C THR A 96 -3.56 -6.65 -8.98
N PHE A 97 -3.11 -6.48 -7.73
CA PHE A 97 -3.97 -5.92 -6.68
C PHE A 97 -4.36 -4.48 -6.97
N LEU A 98 -3.38 -3.64 -7.34
CA LEU A 98 -3.61 -2.22 -7.64
C LEU A 98 -4.57 -2.06 -8.83
N ASP A 99 -4.41 -2.83 -9.91
CA ASP A 99 -5.32 -2.82 -11.05
C ASP A 99 -6.76 -3.11 -10.66
N GLY A 100 -6.98 -4.14 -9.84
CA GLY A 100 -8.31 -4.53 -9.37
C GLY A 100 -8.90 -3.49 -8.42
N ALA A 101 -8.12 -3.02 -7.45
CA ALA A 101 -8.58 -2.06 -6.43
C ALA A 101 -8.93 -0.71 -7.06
N LEU A 102 -8.07 -0.20 -7.94
CA LEU A 102 -8.31 1.07 -8.65
C LEU A 102 -9.58 1.00 -9.50
N ARG A 103 -9.80 -0.11 -10.23
CA ARG A 103 -11.02 -0.31 -11.01
C ARG A 103 -12.27 -0.22 -10.13
N LEU A 104 -12.30 -0.93 -9.00
CA LEU A 104 -13.44 -0.89 -8.08
C LEU A 104 -13.69 0.49 -7.51
N HIS A 105 -12.65 1.22 -7.10
CA HIS A 105 -12.80 2.59 -6.61
C HIS A 105 -13.39 3.52 -7.69
N ILE A 106 -12.90 3.43 -8.92
CA ILE A 106 -13.40 4.22 -10.05
C ILE A 106 -14.86 3.88 -10.35
N GLU A 107 -15.22 2.60 -10.42
CA GLU A 107 -16.60 2.13 -10.68
C GLU A 107 -17.59 2.60 -9.60
N ARG A 108 -17.13 2.75 -8.35
CA ARG A 108 -17.92 3.24 -7.22
C ARG A 108 -17.96 4.76 -7.10
N GLY A 109 -17.18 5.49 -7.91
CA GLY A 109 -17.04 6.94 -7.81
C GLY A 109 -16.29 7.39 -6.54
N GLU A 110 -15.42 6.53 -6.00
CA GLU A 110 -14.62 6.80 -4.81
C GLU A 110 -13.29 7.48 -5.14
N LEU A 111 -12.70 8.16 -4.15
CA LEU A 111 -11.37 8.74 -4.32
C LEU A 111 -10.30 7.65 -4.43
N VAL A 112 -9.35 7.86 -5.34
CA VAL A 112 -8.15 7.04 -5.47
C VAL A 112 -6.97 7.75 -4.85
N HIS A 113 -6.19 7.05 -4.03
CA HIS A 113 -4.97 7.60 -3.49
C HIS A 113 -3.88 7.76 -4.58
N PRO A 114 -3.30 8.95 -4.79
CA PRO A 114 -2.33 9.19 -5.86
C PRO A 114 -1.14 8.22 -5.83
N THR A 115 -0.59 7.94 -4.63
CA THR A 115 0.54 6.99 -4.48
C THR A 115 0.24 5.60 -5.05
N SER A 116 -1.02 5.13 -4.98
CA SER A 116 -1.39 3.83 -5.54
C SER A 116 -1.40 3.86 -7.08
N THR A 117 -1.83 4.97 -7.69
CA THR A 117 -1.74 5.19 -9.13
C THR A 117 -0.29 5.33 -9.58
N ASP A 118 0.51 6.09 -8.86
CA ASP A 118 1.93 6.30 -9.16
C ASP A 118 2.71 4.98 -9.07
N THR A 119 2.46 4.19 -8.02
CA THR A 119 3.08 2.86 -7.85
C THR A 119 2.72 1.92 -8.98
N ARG A 120 1.44 1.86 -9.37
CA ARG A 120 1.00 1.05 -10.51
C ARG A 120 1.74 1.44 -11.79
N ASN A 121 1.84 2.74 -12.08
CA ASN A 121 2.51 3.22 -13.29
C ASN A 121 4.00 2.90 -13.26
N ALA A 122 4.66 3.03 -12.11
CA ALA A 122 6.07 2.66 -11.95
C ALA A 122 6.30 1.17 -12.22
N LEU A 123 5.43 0.28 -11.72
CA LEU A 123 5.52 -1.16 -11.98
C LEU A 123 5.36 -1.51 -13.46
N LEU A 124 4.43 -0.84 -14.15
CA LEU A 124 4.24 -1.04 -15.61
C LEU A 124 5.45 -0.55 -16.42
N LEU A 125 6.04 0.59 -16.04
CA LEU A 125 7.25 1.09 -16.68
C LEU A 125 8.43 0.16 -16.46
N ALA A 126 8.57 -0.40 -15.25
CA ALA A 126 9.63 -1.35 -14.93
C ALA A 126 9.51 -2.67 -15.73
N ALA A 127 8.29 -3.15 -15.98
CA ALA A 127 8.04 -4.36 -16.77
C ALA A 127 8.24 -4.17 -18.29
N ALA A 128 8.27 -2.93 -18.78
CA ALA A 128 8.46 -2.60 -20.19
C ALA A 128 9.94 -2.42 -20.60
N CYS A 129 10.86 -2.41 -19.64
CA CYS A 129 12.30 -2.27 -19.81
C CYS A 129 12.99 -3.64 -19.76
#